data_AF-A0A8T4YUS6-F1
#
_entry.id   AF-A0A8T4YUS6-F1
#
_cell.length_a   1.000
_cell.length_b   1.000
_cell.length_c   1.000
_cell.angle_alpha   90.00
_cell.angle_beta   90.00
_cell.angle_gamma   90.00
#
_symmetry.space_group_name_H-M   'P 1'
#
loop_
_entity.id
_entity.type
_entity.pdbx_description
1 polymer ?
#
loop_
_entity_poly.entity_id
_entity_poly.type
_entity_poly.pdbx_seq_one_letter_code
_entity_poly.pdbx_strand_id
1 'polypeptide(L)'
;WTPNFIMYSVPRAGQMGFFQRTEFNKEILKLGEDGKEATPAGGFPNYGLVRGEYVILKGSVPGAVKRLVLMRSPARAKGLPEAAPKIEYLSLESKLGD
;
A
#
# COMPACT_ATOMS: atom_id res chain seq x y z
N TRP A 1 44.21 -20.30 -5.62
CA TRP A 1 43.12 -19.38 -5.98
C TRP A 1 42.92 -18.42 -4.82
N THR A 2 42.69 -17.13 -5.05
CA THR A 2 42.53 -16.13 -3.97
C THR A 2 41.35 -15.23 -4.33
N PRO A 3 40.37 -15.00 -3.43
CA PRO A 3 40.28 -15.43 -2.02
C PRO A 3 39.86 -16.89 -1.82
N ASN A 4 40.20 -17.44 -0.64
CA ASN A 4 39.88 -18.83 -0.23
C ASN A 4 38.56 -18.92 0.55
N PHE A 5 37.56 -18.12 0.19
CA PHE A 5 36.21 -18.20 0.76
C PHE A 5 35.19 -17.67 -0.24
N ILE A 6 33.94 -18.05 -0.05
CA ILE A 6 32.82 -17.54 -0.86
C ILE A 6 32.45 -16.16 -0.33
N MET A 7 32.42 -15.17 -1.22
CA MET A 7 32.04 -13.79 -0.90
C MET A 7 30.55 -13.71 -0.52
N TYR A 8 30.20 -12.79 0.39
CA TYR A 8 28.81 -12.56 0.79
C TYR A 8 27.92 -12.04 -0.36
N SER A 9 28.52 -11.44 -1.39
CA SER A 9 27.84 -10.93 -2.57
C SER A 9 27.35 -12.04 -3.50
N VAL A 10 27.84 -13.28 -3.34
CA VAL A 10 27.38 -14.43 -4.13
C VAL A 10 25.95 -14.76 -3.70
N PRO A 11 24.96 -14.77 -4.61
CA PRO A 11 23.57 -15.07 -4.25
C PRO A 11 23.43 -16.50 -3.75
N ARG A 12 22.69 -16.67 -2.65
CA ARG A 12 22.41 -17.97 -2.03
C ARG A 12 20.94 -18.07 -1.64
N ALA A 13 20.43 -19.28 -1.49
CA ALA A 13 19.10 -19.51 -0.95
C ALA A 13 19.01 -18.99 0.49
N GLY A 14 17.87 -18.44 0.86
CA GLY A 14 17.63 -17.85 2.17
C GLY A 14 16.19 -17.35 2.29
N GLN A 15 15.91 -16.64 3.40
CA GLN A 15 14.61 -16.08 3.65
C GLN A 15 14.22 -15.05 2.57
N MET A 16 12.99 -15.15 2.07
CA MET A 16 12.39 -14.17 1.16
C MET A 16 11.03 -13.73 1.73
N GLY A 17 10.89 -12.44 2.03
CA GLY A 17 9.66 -11.86 2.55
C GLY A 17 9.70 -11.57 4.06
N PHE A 18 8.61 -10.97 4.55
CA PHE A 18 8.46 -10.46 5.92
C PHE A 18 9.47 -9.37 6.34
N PHE A 19 10.24 -8.82 5.41
CA PHE A 19 11.13 -7.69 5.67
C PHE A 19 10.36 -6.39 5.95
N GLN A 20 10.90 -5.56 6.83
CA GLN A 20 10.42 -4.19 7.03
C GLN A 20 10.85 -3.31 5.85
N ARG A 21 9.90 -2.58 5.28
CA ARG A 21 10.13 -1.64 4.17
C ARG A 21 9.50 -0.30 4.53
N THR A 22 10.15 0.78 4.11
CA THR A 22 9.65 2.14 4.24
C THR A 22 9.55 2.72 2.84
N GLU A 23 8.33 2.99 2.39
CA GLU A 23 8.07 3.66 1.12
C GLU A 23 7.79 5.14 1.37
N PHE A 24 8.30 6.00 0.50
CA PHE A 24 8.18 7.46 0.62
C PHE A 24 7.25 8.02 -0.46
N ASN A 25 6.69 9.19 -0.18
CA ASN A 25 5.98 10.03 -1.16
C ASN A 25 4.79 9.32 -1.83
N LYS A 26 4.00 8.61 -1.04
CA LYS A 26 2.68 8.12 -1.47
C LYS A 26 1.69 9.27 -1.37
N GLU A 27 1.00 9.52 -2.47
CA GLU A 27 -0.01 10.56 -2.58
C GLU A 27 -1.33 10.07 -1.98
N ILE A 28 -1.98 10.91 -1.16
CA ILE A 28 -3.31 10.65 -0.61
C ILE A 28 -4.33 11.16 -1.62
N LEU A 29 -5.23 10.29 -2.07
CA LEU A 29 -6.25 10.61 -3.05
C LEU A 29 -7.57 11.03 -2.39
N LYS A 30 -8.00 10.30 -1.35
CA LYS A 30 -9.24 10.57 -0.62
C LYS A 30 -9.06 10.23 0.85
N LEU A 31 -9.61 11.08 1.70
CA LEU A 31 -9.90 10.80 3.11
C LEU A 31 -11.42 10.77 3.24
N GLY A 32 -11.96 9.79 3.95
CA GLY A 32 -13.40 9.69 4.16
C GLY A 32 -13.73 9.08 5.52
N GLU A 33 -14.89 9.44 6.04
CA GLU A 33 -15.35 9.01 7.36
C GLU A 33 -16.15 7.70 7.31
N ASP A 34 -16.97 7.50 6.26
CA ASP A 34 -17.75 6.28 6.06
C ASP A 34 -17.12 5.34 5.02
N GLY A 35 -16.50 4.26 5.50
CA GLY A 35 -15.89 3.22 4.68
C GLY A 35 -16.84 2.51 3.71
N LYS A 36 -18.16 2.62 3.88
CA LYS A 36 -19.13 2.06 2.93
C LYS A 36 -19.02 2.68 1.54
N GLU A 37 -18.63 3.96 1.44
CA GLU A 37 -18.47 4.65 0.16
C GLU A 37 -17.38 4.07 -0.73
N ALA A 38 -16.34 3.49 -0.13
CA ALA A 38 -15.18 2.95 -0.84
C ALA A 38 -15.17 1.43 -0.93
N THR A 39 -16.12 0.76 -0.28
CA THR A 39 -16.18 -0.69 -0.24
C THR A 39 -16.87 -1.22 -1.50
N PRO A 40 -16.21 -2.09 -2.31
CA PRO A 40 -16.82 -2.68 -3.49
C PRO A 40 -18.00 -3.59 -3.13
N ALA A 41 -18.85 -3.90 -4.11
CA ALA A 41 -19.93 -4.87 -3.98
C ALA A 41 -19.37 -6.21 -3.50
N GLY A 42 -19.92 -6.74 -2.40
CA GLY A 42 -19.43 -7.99 -1.77
C GLY A 42 -18.23 -7.81 -0.83
N GLY A 43 -17.65 -6.60 -0.73
CA GLY A 43 -16.53 -6.29 0.16
C GLY A 43 -15.16 -6.60 -0.42
N PHE A 44 -14.11 -6.20 0.31
CA PHE A 44 -12.73 -6.46 -0.11
C PHE A 44 -12.35 -7.93 0.12
N PRO A 45 -11.75 -8.61 -0.88
CA PRO A 45 -11.29 -10.00 -0.72
C PRO A 45 -10.35 -10.15 0.48
N ASN A 46 -10.60 -11.16 1.30
CA ASN A 46 -9.84 -11.45 2.53
C ASN A 46 -9.86 -10.34 3.61
N TYR A 47 -10.61 -9.24 3.43
CA TYR A 47 -10.82 -8.19 4.43
C TYR A 47 -12.28 -8.13 4.90
N GLY A 48 -13.20 -7.86 3.97
CA GLY A 48 -14.61 -7.59 4.24
C GLY A 48 -14.98 -6.11 4.02
N LEU A 49 -15.95 -5.63 4.79
CA LEU A 49 -16.48 -4.27 4.68
C LEU A 49 -15.65 -3.29 5.54
N VAL A 50 -15.35 -2.11 5.01
CA VAL A 50 -14.73 -1.01 5.77
C VAL A 50 -15.84 -0.23 6.47
N ARG A 51 -15.81 -0.15 7.81
CA ARG A 51 -16.90 0.42 8.63
C ARG A 51 -16.61 1.79 9.23
N GLY A 52 -15.37 2.27 9.13
CA GLY A 52 -14.96 3.53 9.73
C GLY A 52 -14.14 4.37 8.75
N GLU A 53 -13.37 5.30 9.31
CA GLU A 53 -12.53 6.21 8.55
C GLU A 53 -11.53 5.45 7.68
N TYR A 54 -11.32 5.96 6.47
CA TYR A 54 -10.45 5.34 5.49
C TYR A 54 -9.62 6.36 4.73
N VAL A 55 -8.50 5.87 4.19
CA VAL A 55 -7.58 6.61 3.36
C VAL A 55 -7.35 5.85 2.07
N ILE A 56 -7.52 6.51 0.93
CA ILE A 56 -7.15 5.98 -0.38
C ILE A 56 -5.78 6.53 -0.75
N LEU A 57 -4.81 5.65 -0.94
CA LEU A 57 -3.45 5.98 -1.37
C LEU A 57 -3.25 5.63 -2.84
N LYS A 58 -2.42 6.41 -3.52
CA LYS A 58 -2.01 6.12 -4.88
C LYS A 58 -1.02 4.96 -4.93
N GLY A 59 -1.36 3.91 -5.69
CA GLY A 59 -0.51 2.75 -5.93
C GLY A 59 -0.60 1.69 -4.84
N SER A 60 0.46 0.88 -4.69
CA SER A 60 0.52 -0.23 -3.73
C SER A 60 1.17 0.17 -2.40
N VAL A 61 0.96 -0.67 -1.38
CA VAL A 61 1.55 -0.57 -0.04
C VAL A 61 2.16 -1.94 0.32
N PRO A 62 3.34 -2.00 0.95
CA PRO A 62 3.97 -3.26 1.29
C PRO A 62 3.20 -4.01 2.38
N GLY A 63 2.91 -5.27 2.13
CA GLY A 63 2.22 -6.15 3.09
C GLY A 63 1.03 -6.86 2.48
N ALA A 64 0.56 -7.89 3.17
CA ALA A 64 -0.69 -8.56 2.83
C ALA A 64 -1.89 -7.77 3.39
N VAL A 65 -3.08 -8.09 2.88
CA VAL A 65 -4.36 -7.59 3.40
C VAL A 65 -4.45 -7.84 4.91
N LYS A 66 -5.03 -6.90 5.68
CA LYS A 66 -5.10 -6.88 7.17
C LYS A 66 -3.79 -6.61 7.91
N ARG A 67 -2.64 -6.47 7.24
CA ARG A 67 -1.40 -6.07 7.92
C ARG A 67 -1.47 -4.61 8.33
N LEU A 68 -1.04 -4.31 9.56
CA LEU A 68 -0.91 -2.94 10.05
C LEU A 68 0.13 -2.18 9.22
N VAL A 69 -0.24 -0.97 8.81
CA VAL A 69 0.64 -0.03 8.10
C VAL A 69 0.80 1.23 8.95
N LEU A 70 2.05 1.64 9.18
CA LEU A 70 2.36 2.88 9.88
C LEU A 70 2.54 4.01 8.88
N MET A 71 1.66 5.02 8.94
CA MET A 71 1.81 6.26 8.19
C MET A 71 2.58 7.29 9.01
N ARG A 72 3.50 8.02 8.36
CA ARG A 72 4.29 9.10 8.95
C ARG A 72 4.25 10.30 8.02
N SER A 73 4.29 11.50 8.58
CA SER A 73 4.57 12.73 7.83
C SER A 73 5.83 12.58 6.96
N PRO A 74 5.82 13.06 5.70
CA PRO A 74 6.90 12.82 4.75
C PRO A 74 8.19 13.50 5.21
N ALA A 75 9.25 12.71 5.41
CA ALA A 75 10.59 13.23 5.71
C ALA A 75 11.24 13.94 4.51
N ARG A 76 10.76 13.65 3.28
CA ARG A 76 11.23 14.25 2.02
C ARG A 76 10.06 14.94 1.34
N ALA A 77 9.67 16.10 1.85
CA ALA A 77 8.60 16.88 1.25
C ALA A 77 8.99 17.26 -0.19
N LYS A 78 8.29 16.68 -1.17
CA LYS A 78 8.19 17.30 -2.49
C LYS A 78 7.18 18.44 -2.38
N GLY A 79 7.28 19.43 -3.28
CA GLY A 79 6.26 20.48 -3.37
C GLY A 79 4.86 19.85 -3.38
N LEU A 80 3.96 20.39 -2.57
CA LEU A 80 2.58 19.95 -2.54
C LEU A 80 1.99 20.13 -3.95
N PRO A 81 1.19 19.17 -4.45
CA PRO A 81 0.44 19.41 -5.66
C PRO A 81 -0.45 20.65 -5.45
N GLU A 82 -0.51 21.50 -6.47
CA GLU A 82 -1.17 22.82 -6.40
C GLU A 82 -2.68 22.71 -6.17
N ALA A 83 -3.28 21.59 -6.59
CA ALA A 83 -4.69 21.31 -6.41
C ALA A 83 -4.92 19.92 -5.80
N ALA A 84 -5.99 19.81 -5.01
CA ALA A 84 -6.47 18.52 -4.55
C ALA A 84 -6.91 17.65 -5.74
N PRO A 85 -6.59 16.35 -5.74
CA PRO A 85 -7.00 15.47 -6.83
C PRO A 85 -8.52 15.34 -6.87
N LYS A 86 -9.13 15.62 -8.03
CA LYS A 86 -10.56 15.40 -8.25
C LYS A 86 -10.78 13.94 -8.68
N ILE A 87 -11.52 13.20 -7.87
CA ILE A 87 -11.91 11.81 -8.19
C ILE A 87 -13.24 11.85 -8.93
N GLU A 88 -13.22 11.56 -10.23
CA GLU A 88 -14.44 11.53 -11.05
C GLU A 88 -15.20 10.22 -10.92
N TYR A 89 -14.47 9.11 -10.80
CA TYR A 89 -15.05 7.77 -10.72
C TYR A 89 -14.27 6.89 -9.75
N LEU A 90 -15.00 6.14 -8.92
CA LEU A 90 -14.48 5.10 -8.05
C LEU A 90 -15.19 3.79 -8.39
N SER A 91 -14.44 2.78 -8.82
CA SER A 91 -15.02 1.46 -9.14
C SER A 91 -15.45 0.75 -7.86
N LEU A 92 -16.76 0.56 -7.71
CA LEU A 92 -17.40 -0.22 -6.64
C LEU A 92 -17.86 -1.60 -7.10
N GLU A 93 -17.41 -2.03 -8.27
CA GLU A 93 -17.68 -3.37 -8.80
C GLU A 93 -17.03 -4.44 -7.92
N SER A 94 -17.64 -5.63 -7.90
CA SER A 94 -17.09 -6.80 -7.20
C SER A 94 -15.65 -7.06 -7.63
N LYS A 95 -14.82 -7.46 -6.68
CA LYS A 95 -13.42 -7.86 -6.93
C LYS A 95 -13.22 -9.37 -6.82
N LEU A 96 -14.31 -10.13 -6.74
CA LEU A 96 -14.30 -11.58 -6.65
C LEU A 96 -14.81 -12.18 -7.97
N GLY A 97 -13.90 -12.64 -8.82
CA GLY A 97 -14.24 -13.15 -10.16
C GLY A 97 -14.77 -12.05 -11.09
N ASP A 98 -14.88 -12.37 -12.38
CA ASP A 98 -15.55 -11.49 -13.36
C ASP A 98 -17.07 -11.41 -13.09
#